data_AF-A0AAU8DB25-F1
#
_entry.id   AF-A0AAU8DB25-F1
#
_cell.length_a   1.000
_cell.length_b   1.000
_cell.length_c   1.000
_cell.angle_alpha   90.00
_cell.angle_beta   90.00
_cell.angle_gamma   90.00
#
_symmetry.space_group_name_H-M   'P 1'
#
loop_
_entity.id
_entity.type
_entity.pdbx_description
1 polymer ?
#
loop_
_entity_poly.entity_id
_entity_poly.type
_entity_poly.pdbx_seq_one_letter_code
_entity_poly.pdbx_strand_id
1 'polypeptide(L)'
;MRGKYCNNRREVSAVSASYRAICSASAVFLTVFWANVALPQSANLGCNLEQRAGTSRQVLRCPGGVRITAEDGARYSLADRDRDGNADGVILRRKALLLEVPTGQTSGFVVVTPQAIAAVRGTKWAVDAQSGKTSVFVVDGRVGVQRPSSSASVLLGPGEGVDVERGTTPLTVRRWPAARVSALMARLGE
;
A
#
# COMPACT_ATOMS: atom_id res chain seq x y z
N MET A 1 0.89 -59.19 6.65
CA MET A 1 0.31 -59.32 8.01
C MET A 1 0.28 -57.92 8.62
N ARG A 2 -0.77 -57.13 8.36
CA ARG A 2 -1.91 -56.82 9.26
C ARG A 2 -1.53 -56.41 10.69
N GLY A 3 -1.79 -55.13 10.99
CA GLY A 3 -2.13 -54.59 12.31
C GLY A 3 -0.96 -53.91 13.04
N LYS A 4 -1.13 -52.84 13.80
CA LYS A 4 -2.31 -52.08 14.25
C LYS A 4 -1.78 -50.78 14.91
N TYR A 5 -2.39 -49.64 14.55
CA TYR A 5 -2.90 -48.55 15.41
C TYR A 5 -2.05 -47.83 16.49
N CYS A 6 -2.06 -46.47 16.38
CA CYS A 6 -2.39 -45.42 17.38
C CYS A 6 -1.63 -45.35 18.72
N ASN A 7 -1.47 -44.22 19.43
CA ASN A 7 -1.76 -42.79 19.31
C ASN A 7 -1.21 -42.22 20.64
N ASN A 8 -0.44 -41.12 20.64
CA ASN A 8 0.01 -40.51 21.90
C ASN A 8 -1.01 -39.47 22.38
N ARG A 9 -1.68 -39.84 23.47
CA ARG A 9 -2.70 -39.13 24.22
C ARG A 9 -2.04 -38.09 25.14
N ARG A 10 -2.46 -36.83 25.07
CA ARG A 10 -2.47 -35.90 26.22
C ARG A 10 -3.87 -35.29 26.27
N GLU A 11 -4.71 -35.87 27.10
CA GLU A 11 -5.07 -35.32 28.41
C GLU A 11 -6.04 -34.15 28.27
N VAL A 12 -7.31 -34.52 28.05
CA VAL A 12 -8.45 -33.65 28.29
C VAL A 12 -8.86 -33.91 29.73
N SER A 13 -8.72 -32.88 30.57
CA SER A 13 -9.10 -32.90 31.97
C SER A 13 -10.55 -33.31 32.18
N ALA A 14 -10.74 -34.04 33.27
CA ALA A 14 -11.95 -34.72 33.69
C ALA A 14 -13.20 -33.82 33.69
N VAL A 15 -14.27 -34.32 33.08
CA VAL A 15 -15.64 -33.87 33.31
C VAL A 15 -16.30 -34.92 34.20
N SER A 16 -16.43 -34.61 35.48
CA SER A 16 -17.30 -35.34 36.42
C SER A 16 -18.42 -34.40 36.83
N ALA A 17 -19.65 -34.68 36.40
CA ALA A 17 -20.84 -34.19 37.08
C ALA A 17 -22.02 -35.10 36.75
N SER A 18 -22.44 -35.82 37.78
CA SER A 18 -23.46 -36.85 37.78
C SER A 18 -24.84 -36.30 37.42
N TYR A 19 -25.56 -37.06 36.61
CA TYR A 19 -26.96 -36.85 36.28
C TYR A 19 -27.87 -36.92 37.53
N ARG A 20 -28.71 -35.90 37.72
CA ARG A 20 -29.99 -36.03 38.42
C ARG A 20 -31.08 -35.36 37.57
N ALA A 21 -32.01 -36.18 37.13
CA ALA A 21 -33.24 -35.77 36.45
C ALA A 21 -34.24 -35.23 37.47
N ILE A 22 -34.81 -34.04 37.25
CA ILE A 22 -36.10 -33.62 37.82
C ILE A 22 -36.82 -32.72 36.80
N CYS A 23 -38.09 -33.08 36.55
CA CYS A 23 -39.11 -32.40 35.75
C CYS A 23 -39.31 -30.93 36.13
N SER A 24 -39.68 -30.07 35.16
CA SER A 24 -40.78 -29.08 35.26
C SER A 24 -40.81 -28.18 34.02
N ALA A 25 -42.02 -27.92 33.52
CA ALA A 25 -42.31 -27.10 32.35
C ALA A 25 -41.79 -25.66 32.48
N SER A 26 -41.14 -25.15 31.44
CA SER A 26 -40.88 -23.72 31.25
C SER A 26 -40.75 -23.43 29.76
N ALA A 27 -41.62 -22.57 29.25
CA ALA A 27 -41.59 -22.07 27.88
C ALA A 27 -40.33 -21.22 27.68
N VAL A 28 -39.35 -21.74 26.96
CA VAL A 28 -38.12 -21.03 26.61
C VAL A 28 -38.38 -20.18 25.37
N PHE A 29 -38.54 -18.88 25.57
CA PHE A 29 -38.41 -17.88 24.49
C PHE A 29 -36.96 -17.89 24.00
N LEU A 30 -36.74 -18.45 22.80
CA LEU A 30 -35.46 -18.39 22.08
C LEU A 30 -35.23 -16.95 21.57
N THR A 31 -34.54 -16.14 22.35
CA THR A 31 -34.02 -14.84 21.89
C THR A 31 -32.82 -15.08 20.98
N VAL A 32 -33.04 -15.06 19.67
CA VAL A 32 -31.97 -15.05 18.67
C VAL A 32 -31.25 -13.69 18.76
N PHE A 33 -30.15 -13.64 19.50
CA PHE A 33 -29.23 -12.50 19.50
C PHE A 33 -28.54 -12.43 18.12
N TRP A 34 -29.06 -11.57 17.25
CA TRP A 34 -28.40 -11.20 16.00
C TRP A 34 -27.15 -10.38 16.33
N ALA A 35 -26.00 -11.04 16.39
CA ALA A 35 -24.72 -10.34 16.46
C ALA A 35 -24.47 -9.66 15.10
N ASN A 36 -24.67 -8.34 15.04
CA ASN A 36 -24.27 -7.53 13.91
C ASN A 36 -22.73 -7.51 13.85
N VAL A 37 -22.14 -8.36 13.02
CA VAL A 37 -20.72 -8.31 12.72
C VAL A 37 -20.48 -7.12 11.80
N ALA A 38 -19.97 -6.02 12.33
CA ALA A 38 -19.47 -4.92 11.52
C ALA A 38 -18.20 -5.38 10.80
N LEU A 39 -18.27 -5.52 9.47
CA LEU A 39 -17.09 -5.77 8.66
C LEU A 39 -16.15 -4.55 8.71
N PRO A 40 -14.83 -4.74 8.81
CA PRO A 40 -13.89 -3.65 8.65
C PRO A 40 -14.02 -3.08 7.23
N GLN A 41 -14.58 -1.88 7.12
CA GLN A 41 -14.54 -1.10 5.90
C GLN A 41 -13.07 -0.84 5.57
N SER A 42 -12.61 -1.32 4.42
CA SER A 42 -11.26 -1.00 3.95
C SER A 42 -11.14 0.51 3.86
N ALA A 43 -10.30 1.10 4.72
CA ALA A 43 -10.05 2.52 4.71
C ALA A 43 -9.20 2.84 3.47
N ASN A 44 -9.86 3.07 2.34
CA ASN A 44 -9.19 3.49 1.11
C ASN A 44 -8.75 4.96 1.16
N LEU A 45 -8.82 5.63 2.32
CA LEU A 45 -8.47 7.04 2.56
C LEU A 45 -9.04 7.96 1.47
N GLY A 46 -10.35 7.83 1.25
CA GLY A 46 -11.11 8.56 0.23
C GLY A 46 -10.88 8.09 -1.21
N CYS A 47 -9.89 7.23 -1.48
CA CYS A 47 -9.61 6.77 -2.83
C CYS A 47 -10.61 5.71 -3.31
N ASN A 48 -11.07 5.86 -4.55
CA ASN A 48 -11.85 4.85 -5.25
C ASN A 48 -10.91 4.00 -6.12
N LEU A 49 -10.98 2.68 -5.97
CA LEU A 49 -10.20 1.74 -6.77
C LEU A 49 -10.96 1.38 -8.06
N GLU A 50 -10.43 1.83 -9.19
CA GLU A 50 -10.85 1.41 -10.51
C GLU A 50 -9.92 0.29 -10.99
N GLN A 51 -10.44 -0.93 -11.03
CA GLN A 51 -9.73 -2.03 -11.65
C GLN A 51 -9.91 -1.95 -13.17
N ARG A 52 -8.81 -1.88 -13.91
CA ARG A 52 -8.89 -1.78 -15.37
C ARG A 52 -9.14 -3.17 -15.95
N ALA A 53 -10.32 -3.37 -16.54
CA ALA A 53 -10.74 -4.65 -17.12
C ALA A 53 -9.67 -5.25 -18.04
N GLY A 54 -9.41 -6.55 -17.89
CA GLY A 54 -8.38 -7.27 -18.65
C GLY A 54 -6.94 -7.06 -18.18
N THR A 55 -6.72 -6.30 -17.09
CA THR A 55 -5.39 -6.12 -16.49
C THR A 55 -5.44 -6.31 -14.97
N SER A 56 -4.34 -6.79 -14.39
CA SER A 56 -4.12 -6.84 -12.94
C SER A 56 -3.67 -5.49 -12.35
N ARG A 57 -3.54 -4.47 -13.20
CA ARG A 57 -3.18 -3.10 -12.82
C ARG A 57 -4.32 -2.41 -12.08
N GLN A 58 -3.97 -1.64 -11.07
CA GLN A 58 -4.89 -0.87 -10.24
C GLN A 58 -4.73 0.62 -10.50
N VAL A 59 -5.85 1.32 -10.68
CA VAL A 59 -5.87 2.79 -10.74
C VAL A 59 -6.72 3.30 -9.60
N LEU A 60 -6.15 4.12 -8.73
CA LEU A 60 -6.87 4.79 -7.65
C LEU A 60 -7.14 6.22 -8.04
N ARG A 61 -8.37 6.66 -7.81
CA ARG A 61 -8.78 8.06 -7.87
C ARG A 61 -9.04 8.54 -6.47
N CYS A 62 -8.18 9.43 -5.99
CA CYS A 62 -8.29 9.98 -4.65
C CYS A 62 -8.89 11.40 -4.70
N PRO A 63 -9.40 11.90 -3.57
CA PRO A 63 -9.87 13.28 -3.45
C PRO A 63 -8.81 14.30 -3.87
N GLY A 64 -9.24 15.49 -4.25
CA GLY A 64 -8.33 16.51 -4.80
C GLY A 64 -7.77 16.18 -6.18
N GLY A 65 -8.33 15.18 -6.86
CA GLY A 65 -7.98 14.81 -8.24
C GLY A 65 -6.69 14.00 -8.38
N VAL A 66 -6.12 13.49 -7.27
CA VAL A 66 -4.92 12.66 -7.31
C VAL A 66 -5.24 11.32 -7.98
N ARG A 67 -4.38 10.90 -8.92
CA ARG A 67 -4.45 9.59 -9.56
C ARG A 67 -3.20 8.78 -9.25
N ILE A 68 -3.39 7.53 -8.86
CA ILE A 68 -2.30 6.61 -8.55
C ILE A 68 -2.49 5.35 -9.39
N THR A 69 -1.55 5.08 -10.28
CA THR A 69 -1.53 3.84 -11.06
C THR A 69 -0.46 2.93 -10.50
N ALA A 70 -0.85 1.74 -10.04
CA ALA A 70 0.06 0.78 -9.44
C ALA A 70 0.42 -0.33 -10.43
N GLU A 71 1.71 -0.61 -10.61
CA GLU A 71 2.17 -1.78 -11.33
C GLU A 71 1.53 -3.06 -10.76
N ASP A 72 1.32 -4.06 -11.62
CA ASP A 72 0.89 -5.38 -11.17
C ASP A 72 1.79 -5.95 -10.05
N GLY A 73 1.15 -6.43 -8.99
CA GLY A 73 1.81 -6.96 -7.81
C GLY A 73 2.58 -5.94 -6.99
N ALA A 74 2.33 -4.64 -7.17
CA ALA A 74 2.86 -3.60 -6.30
C ALA A 74 2.36 -3.76 -4.86
N ARG A 75 3.24 -3.44 -3.91
CA ARG A 75 2.93 -3.50 -2.47
C ARG A 75 3.08 -2.12 -1.88
N TYR A 76 1.96 -1.53 -1.51
CA TYR A 76 1.90 -0.19 -0.95
C TYR A 76 0.74 -0.07 0.05
N SER A 77 0.80 0.95 0.88
CA SER A 77 -0.33 1.42 1.68
C SER A 77 -0.47 2.93 1.49
N LEU A 78 -1.71 3.40 1.41
CA LEU A 78 -1.99 4.83 1.45
C LEU A 78 -1.66 5.38 2.85
N ALA A 79 -1.33 6.66 2.92
CA ALA A 79 -1.06 7.38 4.16
C ALA A 79 -1.88 8.67 4.20
N ASP A 80 -2.35 8.99 5.40
CA ASP A 80 -3.08 10.21 5.75
C ASP A 80 -2.32 10.83 6.93
N ARG A 81 -1.44 11.79 6.64
CA ARG A 81 -0.53 12.37 7.63
C ARG A 81 -1.15 13.54 8.39
N ASP A 82 -2.08 14.26 7.78
CA ASP A 82 -2.83 15.36 8.41
C ASP A 82 -4.13 14.91 9.09
N ARG A 83 -4.52 13.64 8.92
CA ARG A 83 -5.67 12.97 9.53
C ARG A 83 -7.00 13.53 9.09
N ASP A 84 -7.09 13.96 7.83
CA ASP A 84 -8.30 14.51 7.24
C ASP A 84 -9.21 13.44 6.59
N GLY A 85 -8.78 12.18 6.59
CA GLY A 85 -9.47 11.04 5.99
C GLY A 85 -9.12 10.80 4.51
N ASN A 86 -8.27 11.64 3.92
CA ASN A 86 -7.83 11.56 2.53
C ASN A 86 -6.36 11.14 2.46
N ALA A 87 -6.01 10.39 1.41
CA ALA A 87 -4.60 10.04 1.20
C ALA A 87 -3.80 11.28 0.77
N ASP A 88 -2.81 11.65 1.57
CA ASP A 88 -1.81 12.67 1.26
C ASP A 88 -0.41 12.07 1.01
N GLY A 89 -0.32 10.75 1.03
CA GLY A 89 0.90 10.04 0.70
C GLY A 89 0.72 8.55 0.45
N VAL A 90 1.83 7.89 0.09
CA VAL A 90 1.90 6.45 -0.13
C VAL A 90 3.19 5.90 0.47
N ILE A 91 3.08 4.81 1.22
CA ILE A 91 4.23 4.01 1.64
C ILE A 91 4.38 2.87 0.63
N LEU A 92 5.38 2.97 -0.25
CA LEU A 92 5.66 1.99 -1.29
C LEU A 92 6.78 1.05 -0.85
N ARG A 93 6.52 -0.26 -0.90
CA ARG A 93 7.47 -1.31 -0.47
C ARG A 93 8.07 -2.08 -1.63
N ARG A 94 7.34 -2.22 -2.74
CA ARG A 94 7.79 -3.02 -3.90
C ARG A 94 7.06 -2.59 -5.17
N LYS A 95 7.79 -2.68 -6.30
CA LYS A 95 7.34 -2.35 -7.66
C LYS A 95 7.11 -0.85 -7.84
N ALA A 96 6.50 -0.48 -8.96
CA ALA A 96 6.32 0.90 -9.36
C ALA A 96 4.91 1.46 -9.14
N LEU A 97 4.86 2.77 -8.89
CA LEU A 97 3.67 3.60 -8.96
C LEU A 97 3.92 4.74 -9.94
N LEU A 98 2.89 5.11 -10.71
CA LEU A 98 2.79 6.40 -11.41
C LEU A 98 1.77 7.24 -10.66
N LEU A 99 2.16 8.44 -10.24
CA LEU A 99 1.31 9.37 -9.53
C LEU A 99 1.12 10.63 -10.35
N GLU A 100 -0.10 11.13 -10.37
CA GLU A 100 -0.46 12.41 -10.96
C GLU A 100 -1.22 13.20 -9.91
N VAL A 101 -0.57 14.26 -9.43
CA VAL A 101 -1.09 15.14 -8.39
C VAL A 101 -1.40 16.48 -9.05
N PRO A 102 -2.65 16.97 -9.01
CA PRO A 102 -2.99 18.28 -9.55
C PRO A 102 -2.24 19.44 -8.89
N THR A 103 -2.03 20.53 -9.64
CA THR A 103 -1.54 21.79 -9.09
C THR A 103 -2.58 22.44 -8.18
N GLY A 104 -2.15 23.27 -7.23
CA GLY A 104 -3.05 24.05 -6.37
C GLY A 104 -3.52 23.35 -5.09
N GLN A 105 -3.03 22.15 -4.80
CA GLN A 105 -3.24 21.52 -3.49
C GLN A 105 -2.46 22.28 -2.40
N THR A 106 -3.09 22.44 -1.23
CA THR A 106 -2.51 23.12 -0.07
C THR A 106 -1.45 22.27 0.62
N SER A 107 -1.71 20.97 0.75
CA SER A 107 -0.76 19.97 1.22
C SER A 107 0.00 19.34 0.05
N GLY A 108 1.27 18.97 0.28
CA GLY A 108 2.08 18.27 -0.72
C GLY A 108 1.89 16.77 -0.60
N PHE A 109 1.98 16.06 -1.72
CA PHE A 109 1.87 14.60 -1.75
C PHE A 109 3.24 13.94 -1.62
N VAL A 110 3.36 12.85 -0.85
CA VAL A 110 4.65 12.19 -0.59
C VAL A 110 4.60 10.69 -0.83
N VAL A 111 5.61 10.15 -1.52
CA VAL A 111 5.87 8.70 -1.54
C VAL A 111 7.08 8.38 -0.68
N VAL A 112 6.89 7.47 0.27
CA VAL A 112 7.94 6.97 1.15
C VAL A 112 8.26 5.54 0.76
N THR A 113 9.54 5.28 0.53
CA THR A 113 10.12 3.95 0.32
C THR A 113 11.17 3.68 1.40
N PRO A 114 11.69 2.44 1.54
CA PRO A 114 12.78 2.18 2.48
C PRO A 114 14.05 3.01 2.22
N GLN A 115 14.27 3.49 0.99
CA GLN A 115 15.49 4.18 0.57
C GLN A 115 15.30 5.67 0.34
N ALA A 116 14.09 6.11 -0.01
CA ALA A 116 13.82 7.49 -0.44
C ALA A 116 12.48 8.02 0.07
N ILE A 117 12.45 9.32 0.32
CA ILE A 117 11.25 10.14 0.45
C ILE A 117 11.20 11.04 -0.78
N ALA A 118 10.10 11.01 -1.51
CA ALA A 118 9.90 11.85 -2.68
C ALA A 118 8.60 12.65 -2.52
N ALA A 119 8.72 13.98 -2.62
CA ALA A 119 7.67 14.93 -2.28
C ALA A 119 7.40 15.89 -3.43
N VAL A 120 6.11 16.20 -3.64
CA VAL A 120 5.66 17.00 -4.79
C VAL A 120 4.58 18.00 -4.43
N ARG A 121 4.40 18.97 -5.33
CA ARG A 121 3.20 19.80 -5.48
C ARG A 121 2.91 19.92 -6.97
N GLY A 122 1.79 19.38 -7.45
CA GLY A 122 1.43 19.48 -8.87
C GLY A 122 2.41 18.78 -9.81
N THR A 123 2.41 17.45 -9.88
CA THR A 123 3.46 16.70 -10.59
C THR A 123 2.95 15.35 -11.07
N LYS A 124 3.37 14.94 -12.28
CA LYS A 124 3.25 13.56 -12.79
C LYS A 124 4.61 12.88 -12.72
N TRP A 125 4.71 11.80 -11.97
CA TRP A 125 6.00 11.18 -11.66
C TRP A 125 5.86 9.72 -11.26
N ALA A 126 6.94 8.96 -11.41
CA ALA A 126 6.98 7.55 -11.09
C ALA A 126 8.02 7.22 -10.01
N VAL A 127 7.68 6.25 -9.17
CA VAL A 127 8.58 5.67 -8.17
C VAL A 127 8.63 4.18 -8.38
N ASP A 128 9.81 3.59 -8.55
CA ASP A 128 10.03 2.16 -8.60
C ASP A 128 10.84 1.71 -7.37
N ALA A 129 10.20 0.97 -6.47
CA ALA A 129 10.84 0.41 -5.29
C ALA A 129 11.32 -1.02 -5.57
N GLN A 130 12.64 -1.17 -5.60
CA GLN A 130 13.33 -2.45 -5.78
C GLN A 130 14.07 -2.85 -4.51
N SER A 131 14.61 -4.06 -4.47
CA SER A 131 15.44 -4.49 -3.35
C SER A 131 16.69 -3.61 -3.27
N GLY A 132 16.84 -2.86 -2.16
CA GLY A 132 18.02 -2.02 -1.92
C GLY A 132 18.06 -0.68 -2.66
N LYS A 133 17.16 -0.42 -3.61
CA LYS A 133 17.16 0.79 -4.44
C LYS A 133 15.75 1.32 -4.70
N THR A 134 15.58 2.63 -4.65
CA THR A 134 14.40 3.34 -5.14
C THR A 134 14.80 4.22 -6.31
N SER A 135 14.11 4.07 -7.44
CA SER A 135 14.27 4.93 -8.59
C SER A 135 13.09 5.91 -8.68
N VAL A 136 13.36 7.19 -8.87
CA VAL A 136 12.34 8.23 -9.05
C VAL A 136 12.53 8.90 -10.40
N PHE A 137 11.44 9.09 -11.16
CA PHE A 137 11.45 9.73 -12.47
C PHE A 137 10.32 10.74 -12.60
N VAL A 138 10.59 11.87 -13.23
CA VAL A 138 9.61 12.95 -13.40
C VAL A 138 9.12 12.96 -14.84
N VAL A 139 7.81 12.83 -15.04
CA VAL A 139 7.16 12.99 -16.34
C VAL A 139 6.89 14.47 -16.58
N ASP A 140 6.26 15.14 -15.61
CA ASP A 140 5.95 16.56 -15.63
C ASP A 140 5.97 17.15 -14.21
N GLY A 141 6.29 18.44 -14.07
CA GLY A 141 6.38 19.13 -12.78
C GLY A 141 7.77 19.08 -12.15
N ARG A 142 7.85 18.95 -10.81
CA ARG A 142 9.10 18.90 -10.04
C ARG A 142 8.97 17.98 -8.84
N VAL A 143 9.99 17.17 -8.57
CA VAL A 143 10.03 16.26 -7.41
C VAL A 143 11.25 16.54 -6.56
N GLY A 144 11.05 16.81 -5.27
CA GLY A 144 12.12 16.81 -4.28
C GLY A 144 12.35 15.38 -3.79
N VAL A 145 13.60 14.90 -3.83
CA VAL A 145 13.96 13.55 -3.39
C VAL A 145 15.08 13.61 -2.36
N GLN A 146 14.91 12.90 -1.26
CA GLN A 146 15.92 12.74 -0.22
C GLN A 146 15.95 11.31 0.34
N ARG A 147 17.01 10.97 1.07
CA ARG A 147 17.07 9.75 1.88
C ARG A 147 16.29 9.96 3.19
N PRO A 148 15.60 8.94 3.75
CA PRO A 148 14.93 9.08 5.04
C PRO A 148 15.86 9.51 6.20
N SER A 149 17.14 9.11 6.13
CA SER A 149 18.15 9.41 7.15
C SER A 149 18.90 10.73 6.92
N SER A 150 18.49 11.56 5.96
CA SER A 150 19.18 12.79 5.60
C SER A 150 18.19 13.91 5.27
N SER A 151 18.59 15.15 5.56
CA SER A 151 17.91 16.36 5.10
C SER A 151 18.41 16.86 3.75
N ALA A 152 19.51 16.29 3.22
CA ALA A 152 20.02 16.65 1.90
C ALA A 152 19.07 16.12 0.82
N SER A 153 18.53 17.03 0.03
CA SER A 153 17.59 16.74 -1.04
C SER A 153 18.12 17.18 -2.39
N VAL A 154 17.63 16.54 -3.45
CA VAL A 154 17.81 16.97 -4.84
C VAL A 154 16.45 17.26 -5.46
N LEU A 155 16.42 18.21 -6.38
CA LEU A 155 15.22 18.57 -7.13
C LEU A 155 15.34 18.03 -8.55
N LEU A 156 14.35 17.25 -8.99
CA LEU A 156 14.26 16.70 -10.34
C LEU A 156 13.24 17.49 -11.15
N GLY A 157 13.53 17.70 -12.44
CA GLY A 157 12.61 18.19 -13.46
C GLY A 157 12.22 17.16 -14.51
N PRO A 158 11.34 17.52 -15.46
CA PRO A 158 10.79 16.61 -16.45
C PRO A 158 11.88 15.88 -17.24
N GLY A 159 11.75 14.57 -17.39
CA GLY A 159 12.72 13.70 -18.06
C GLY A 159 13.93 13.32 -17.20
N GLU A 160 14.07 13.90 -16.02
CA GLU A 160 15.12 13.54 -15.07
C GLU A 160 14.67 12.44 -14.12
N GLY A 161 15.65 11.69 -13.63
CA GLY A 161 15.46 10.73 -12.57
C GLY A 161 16.69 10.60 -11.69
N VAL A 162 16.48 9.93 -10.56
CA VAL A 162 17.51 9.66 -9.55
C VAL A 162 17.36 8.23 -9.06
N ASP A 163 18.49 7.60 -8.78
CA ASP A 163 18.57 6.29 -8.13
C ASP A 163 19.07 6.49 -6.70
N VAL A 164 18.28 6.02 -5.74
CA VAL A 164 18.54 6.16 -4.30
C VAL A 164 18.75 4.79 -3.71
N GLU A 165 19.99 4.49 -3.34
CA GLU A 165 20.35 3.27 -2.60
C GLU A 165 20.40 3.57 -1.10
N ARG A 166 21.00 2.71 -0.26
CA ARG A 166 21.36 3.09 1.13
C ARG A 166 22.73 3.78 1.17
N GLY A 167 23.10 4.36 2.31
CA GLY A 167 24.37 5.08 2.49
C GLY A 167 24.26 6.60 2.50
N THR A 168 25.39 7.27 2.27
CA THR A 168 25.57 8.72 2.46
C THR A 168 26.08 9.43 1.20
N THR A 169 26.35 8.71 0.11
CA THR A 169 26.80 9.28 -1.15
C THR A 169 25.77 10.30 -1.67
N PRO A 170 26.23 11.47 -2.19
CA PRO A 170 25.34 12.46 -2.79
C PRO A 170 24.44 11.86 -3.88
N LEU A 171 23.18 12.26 -3.87
CA LEU A 171 22.24 11.84 -4.90
C LEU A 171 22.59 12.53 -6.23
N THR A 172 22.64 11.75 -7.30
CA THR A 172 22.98 12.28 -8.64
C THR A 172 21.75 12.28 -9.53
N VAL A 173 21.29 13.47 -9.88
CA VAL A 173 20.19 13.65 -10.86
C VAL A 173 20.73 13.44 -12.26
N ARG A 174 20.00 12.71 -13.09
CA ARG A 174 20.36 12.44 -14.49
C ARG A 174 19.14 12.50 -15.38
N ARG A 175 19.31 12.98 -16.61
CA ARG A 175 18.37 12.71 -17.69
C ARG A 175 18.32 11.20 -17.93
N TRP A 176 17.13 10.60 -17.89
CA TRP A 176 17.01 9.17 -18.18
C TRP A 176 16.93 8.91 -19.68
N PRO A 177 17.63 7.87 -20.20
CA PRO A 177 17.49 7.47 -21.60
C PRO A 177 16.07 7.01 -21.92
N ALA A 178 15.60 7.27 -23.14
CA ALA A 178 14.23 6.96 -23.57
C ALA A 178 13.85 5.48 -23.35
N ALA A 179 14.76 4.55 -23.61
CA ALA A 179 14.53 3.12 -23.41
C ALA A 179 14.26 2.75 -21.93
N ARG A 180 14.92 3.43 -20.99
CA ARG A 180 14.68 3.23 -19.55
C ARG A 180 13.30 3.76 -19.15
N VAL A 181 12.94 4.93 -19.68
CA VAL A 181 11.63 5.54 -19.45
C VAL A 181 10.50 4.68 -20.00
N SER A 182 10.61 4.23 -21.26
CA SER A 182 9.58 3.41 -21.90
C SER A 182 9.37 2.07 -21.17
N ALA A 183 10.45 1.42 -20.72
CA ALA A 183 10.35 0.19 -19.95
C ALA A 183 9.59 0.37 -18.61
N LEU A 184 9.80 1.51 -17.93
CA LEU A 184 9.05 1.84 -16.71
C LEU A 184 7.59 2.17 -17.01
N MET A 185 7.35 3.00 -18.02
CA MET A 185 6.00 3.43 -18.42
C MET A 185 5.12 2.27 -18.90
N ALA A 186 5.68 1.31 -19.66
CA ALA A 186 4.96 0.11 -20.09
C ALA A 186 4.46 -0.74 -18.90
N ARG A 187 5.27 -0.86 -17.84
CA ARG A 187 4.86 -1.53 -16.57
C ARG A 187 3.73 -0.78 -15.86
N LEU A 188 3.56 0.51 -16.14
CA LEU A 188 2.54 1.38 -15.57
C LEU A 188 1.34 1.62 -16.50
N GLY A 189 1.41 1.14 -17.75
CA GLY A 189 0.28 1.15 -18.70
C GLY A 189 0.17 2.41 -19.53
N GLU A 190 1.29 3.11 -19.67
CA GLU A 190 1.49 4.28 -20.52
C GLU A 190 2.29 3.90 -21.77
#